data_AF-A0A3D4SVS1-F1
#
_entry.id   AF-A0A3D4SVS1-F1
#
_cell.length_a   1.000
_cell.length_b   1.000
_cell.length_c   1.000
_cell.angle_alpha   90.00
_cell.angle_beta   90.00
_cell.angle_gamma   90.00
#
_symmetry.space_group_name_H-M   'P 1'
#
loop_
_entity.id
_entity.type
_entity.pdbx_description
1 polymer ?
#
loop_
_entity_poly.entity_id
_entity_poly.type
_entity_poly.pdbx_seq_one_letter_code
_entity_poly.pdbx_strand_id
1 'polypeptide(L)'
;KLKRVIHFDTPADGVAPGEMSAEIKGAPVKFTAELTLTGDDASTTLEAEADIDVTIPMIGAVIEPKVADAVRDIIVNEVSLVEKYISDNA
;
A
#
# COMPACT_ATOMS: atom_id res chain seq x y z
N LYS A 1 -5.44 -3.98 -15.06
CA LYS A 1 -6.44 -3.50 -14.07
C LYS A 1 -6.01 -4.02 -12.70
N LEU A 2 -5.59 -3.14 -11.81
CA LEU A 2 -5.20 -3.47 -10.44
C LEU A 2 -6.45 -3.70 -9.60
N LYS A 3 -6.54 -4.84 -8.91
CA LYS A 3 -7.57 -5.08 -7.89
C LYS A 3 -6.88 -4.98 -6.54
N ARG A 4 -7.17 -3.90 -5.81
CA ARG A 4 -6.65 -3.66 -4.46
C ARG A 4 -7.77 -3.81 -3.44
N VAL A 5 -7.49 -4.49 -2.35
CA VAL A 5 -8.36 -4.62 -1.18
C VAL A 5 -7.54 -4.19 0.02
N ILE A 6 -8.09 -3.25 0.80
CA ILE A 6 -7.49 -2.80 2.06
C ILE A 6 -8.49 -3.12 3.15
N HIS A 7 -8.03 -3.80 4.19
CA HIS A 7 -8.79 -4.09 5.40
C HIS A 7 -8.10 -3.40 6.57
N PHE A 8 -8.86 -2.76 7.43
CA PHE A 8 -8.38 -2.25 8.71
C PHE A 8 -9.24 -2.87 9.80
N ASP A 9 -8.58 -3.39 10.83
CA ASP A 9 -9.26 -3.86 12.02
C ASP A 9 -9.77 -2.69 12.86
N THR A 10 -10.59 -3.01 13.86
CA THR A 10 -11.10 -1.99 14.78
C THR A 10 -9.93 -1.35 15.54
N PRO A 11 -9.76 -0.02 15.48
CA PRO A 11 -8.69 0.65 16.21
C PRO A 11 -8.81 0.39 17.72
N ALA A 12 -7.67 0.05 18.34
CA ALA A 12 -7.52 -0.07 19.78
C ALA A 12 -6.36 0.83 20.23
N ASP A 13 -6.59 1.66 21.25
CA ASP A 13 -5.57 2.56 21.82
C ASP A 13 -4.86 3.47 20.79
N GLY A 14 -5.59 3.94 19.77
CA GLY A 14 -5.04 4.81 18.72
C GLY A 14 -4.26 4.08 17.63
N VAL A 15 -4.22 2.74 17.66
CA VAL A 15 -3.57 1.89 16.66
C VAL A 15 -4.62 1.02 15.95
N ALA A 16 -4.65 1.05 14.62
CA ALA A 16 -5.42 0.12 13.80
C ALA A 16 -4.47 -0.70 12.91
N PRO A 17 -4.29 -2.01 13.17
CA PRO A 17 -3.63 -2.87 12.21
C PRO A 17 -4.53 -3.02 10.98
N GLY A 18 -3.90 -3.21 9.83
CA GLY A 18 -4.57 -3.41 8.57
C GLY A 18 -3.74 -4.26 7.64
N GLU A 19 -4.39 -4.82 6.63
CA GLU A 19 -3.76 -5.60 5.60
C GLU A 19 -4.21 -5.08 4.25
N MET A 20 -3.25 -4.95 3.34
CA MET A 20 -3.49 -4.57 1.96
C MET A 20 -3.05 -5.69 1.04
N SER A 21 -3.97 -6.17 0.21
CA SER A 21 -3.67 -7.12 -0.85
C SER A 21 -4.00 -6.49 -2.20
N ALA A 22 -3.03 -6.52 -3.12
CA ALA A 22 -3.21 -6.03 -4.47
C ALA A 22 -2.78 -7.08 -5.51
N GLU A 23 -3.66 -7.32 -6.48
CA GLU A 23 -3.45 -8.29 -7.56
C GLU A 23 -3.61 -7.59 -8.92
N ILE A 24 -2.68 -7.89 -9.84
CA ILE A 24 -2.75 -7.38 -11.21
C ILE A 24 -3.41 -8.45 -12.10
N LYS A 25 -4.64 -8.20 -12.54
CA LYS A 25 -5.27 -9.08 -13.53
C LYS A 25 -4.45 -9.12 -14.82
N GLY A 26 -3.89 -10.30 -15.13
CA GLY A 26 -3.11 -10.57 -16.35
C GLY A 26 -1.60 -10.71 -16.13
N ALA A 27 -1.10 -10.54 -14.91
CA ALA A 27 0.31 -10.77 -14.56
C ALA A 27 0.38 -11.59 -13.25
N PRO A 28 1.33 -12.53 -13.08
CA PRO A 28 1.47 -13.30 -11.85
C PRO A 28 2.30 -12.49 -10.83
N VAL A 29 1.78 -11.30 -10.49
CA VAL A 29 2.35 -10.40 -9.48
C VAL A 29 1.31 -10.23 -8.39
N LYS A 30 1.71 -10.59 -7.18
CA LYS A 30 0.92 -10.35 -5.96
C LYS A 30 1.68 -9.39 -5.08
N PHE A 31 0.93 -8.47 -4.49
CA PHE A 31 1.44 -7.49 -3.57
C PHE A 31 0.64 -7.62 -2.28
N THR A 32 1.33 -7.82 -1.17
CA THR A 32 0.74 -7.87 0.16
C THR A 32 1.46 -6.85 1.02
N ALA A 33 0.74 -6.05 1.79
CA ALA A 33 1.36 -5.16 2.74
C ALA A 33 0.63 -5.21 4.08
N GLU A 34 1.40 -5.25 5.15
CA GLU A 34 0.91 -5.01 6.50
C GLU A 34 0.89 -3.50 6.74
N LEU A 35 -0.27 -2.99 7.11
CA LEU A 35 -0.50 -1.58 7.39
C LEU A 35 -0.66 -1.40 8.90
N THR A 36 0.02 -0.41 9.46
CA THR A 36 -0.21 0.01 10.84
C THR A 36 -0.61 1.48 10.81
N LEU A 37 -1.87 1.76 11.11
CA LEU A 37 -2.36 3.13 11.25
C LEU A 37 -2.26 3.54 12.72
N THR A 38 -1.51 4.59 13.02
CA THR A 38 -1.45 5.19 14.35
C THR A 38 -1.95 6.63 14.31
N GLY A 39 -2.81 7.02 15.24
CA GLY A 39 -3.34 8.38 15.35
C GLY A 39 -3.00 9.00 16.70
N ASP A 40 -2.56 10.26 16.68
CA ASP A 40 -2.47 11.13 17.86
C ASP A 40 -3.46 12.32 17.74
N ASP A 41 -3.51 13.18 18.76
CA ASP A 41 -4.46 14.32 18.81
C ASP A 41 -4.26 15.36 17.67
N ALA A 42 -3.15 15.29 16.91
CA ALA A 42 -2.80 16.27 15.88
C ALA A 42 -2.48 15.67 14.50
N SER A 43 -2.20 14.37 14.41
CA SER A 43 -1.67 13.72 13.22
C SER A 43 -2.03 12.23 13.15
N THR A 44 -1.96 11.68 11.95
CA THR A 44 -2.16 10.24 11.71
C THR A 44 -0.98 9.73 10.89
N THR A 45 -0.29 8.72 11.40
CA THR A 45 0.83 8.07 10.73
C THR A 45 0.37 6.71 10.21
N LEU A 46 0.51 6.49 8.90
CA LEU A 46 0.26 5.20 8.26
C LEU A 46 1.61 4.58 7.90
N GLU A 47 1.99 3.53 8.60
CA GLU A 47 3.13 2.70 8.25
C GLU A 47 2.65 1.54 7.36
N ALA A 48 3.40 1.23 6.31
CA ALA A 48 3.08 0.18 5.36
C ALA A 48 4.33 -0.64 5.06
N GLU A 49 4.39 -1.87 5.59
CA GLU A 49 5.41 -2.84 5.25
C GLU A 49 4.91 -3.70 4.08
N ALA A 50 5.59 -3.60 2.94
CA ALA A 50 5.11 -4.14 1.68
C ALA A 50 6.00 -5.27 1.17
N ASP A 51 5.40 -6.44 0.97
CA ASP A 51 5.98 -7.60 0.33
C ASP A 51 5.45 -7.77 -1.11
N ILE A 52 6.38 -8.04 -2.02
CA ILE A 52 6.10 -8.19 -3.45
C ILE A 52 6.50 -9.60 -3.88
N ASP A 53 5.50 -10.42 -4.24
CA ASP A 53 5.73 -11.75 -4.80
C ASP A 53 5.54 -11.72 -6.32
N VAL A 54 6.62 -12.03 -7.05
CA VAL A 54 6.62 -12.12 -8.52
C VAL A 54 6.82 -13.56 -8.94
N THR A 55 5.72 -14.27 -9.19
CA THR A 55 5.76 -15.67 -9.62
C THR A 55 5.94 -15.80 -11.16
N ILE A 56 6.95 -15.15 -11.75
CA ILE A 56 7.32 -15.31 -13.17
C ILE A 56 8.62 -16.13 -13.31
N PRO A 57 8.55 -17.38 -13.81
CA PRO A 57 9.75 -18.18 -14.08
C PRO A 57 10.72 -17.45 -15.03
N MET A 58 12.01 -17.40 -14.67
CA MET A 58 13.14 -16.80 -15.41
C MET A 58 13.20 -15.27 -15.56
N ILE A 59 12.18 -14.49 -15.14
CA ILE A 59 12.18 -13.00 -15.24
C ILE A 59 11.87 -12.31 -13.90
N GLY A 60 11.46 -13.04 -12.85
CA GLY A 60 11.16 -12.49 -11.51
C GLY A 60 12.21 -11.51 -10.99
N ALA A 61 13.47 -11.93 -10.91
CA ALA A 61 14.58 -11.11 -10.39
C ALA A 61 14.87 -9.81 -11.16
N VAL A 62 14.43 -9.67 -12.42
CA VAL A 62 14.65 -8.47 -13.25
C VAL A 62 13.45 -7.52 -13.21
N ILE A 63 12.26 -8.05 -12.99
CA ILE A 63 11.01 -7.28 -12.96
C ILE A 63 10.63 -6.82 -11.54
N GLU A 64 11.02 -7.56 -10.50
CA GLU A 64 10.86 -7.17 -9.09
C GLU A 64 11.25 -5.71 -8.79
N PRO A 65 12.44 -5.20 -9.16
CA PRO A 65 12.78 -3.79 -8.87
C PRO A 65 11.92 -2.80 -9.65
N LYS A 66 11.52 -3.11 -10.89
CA LYS A 66 10.66 -2.23 -11.70
C LYS A 66 9.21 -2.17 -11.19
N VAL A 67 8.72 -3.28 -10.65
CA VAL A 67 7.39 -3.33 -10.02
C VAL A 67 7.43 -2.62 -8.67
N ALA A 68 8.48 -2.79 -7.88
CA ALA A 68 8.68 -2.07 -6.63
C ALA A 68 8.68 -0.55 -6.84
N ASP A 69 9.42 -0.07 -7.84
CA ASP A 69 9.44 1.36 -8.20
C ASP A 69 8.05 1.84 -8.65
N ALA A 70 7.35 1.09 -9.50
CA ALA A 70 6.01 1.45 -9.95
C ALA A 70 4.99 1.48 -8.80
N VAL A 71 5.10 0.56 -7.83
CA VAL A 71 4.24 0.54 -6.64
C VAL A 71 4.58 1.71 -5.71
N ARG A 72 5.86 2.01 -5.53
CA ARG A 72 6.30 3.18 -4.75
C ARG A 72 5.76 4.48 -5.34
N ASP A 73 5.85 4.66 -6.66
CA ASP A 73 5.30 5.83 -7.34
C ASP A 73 3.78 5.95 -7.16
N ILE A 74 3.06 4.82 -7.18
CA ILE A 74 1.62 4.79 -6.90
C ILE A 74 1.33 5.23 -5.46
N ILE A 75 2.08 4.72 -4.47
CA ILE A 75 1.90 5.07 -3.06
C ILE A 75 2.23 6.55 -2.81
N VAL A 76 3.33 7.06 -3.38
CA VAL A 76 3.70 8.48 -3.26
C VAL A 76 2.62 9.38 -3.84
N ASN A 77 2.10 9.04 -5.03
CA ASN A 77 1.03 9.80 -5.65
C ASN A 77 -0.28 9.72 -4.84
N GLU A 78 -0.54 8.60 -4.18
CA GLU A 78 -1.68 8.45 -3.28
C GLU A 78 -1.55 9.33 -2.03
N VAL A 79 -0.37 9.38 -1.41
CA VAL A 79 -0.09 10.30 -0.29
C VAL A 79 -0.34 11.74 -0.71
N SER A 80 0.19 12.18 -1.86
CA SER A 80 -0.04 13.54 -2.36
C SER A 80 -1.51 13.85 -2.63
N LEU A 81 -2.30 12.86 -3.08
CA LEU A 81 -3.74 13.04 -3.29
C LEU A 81 -4.50 13.12 -1.96
N VAL A 82 -4.11 12.32 -0.96
CA VAL A 82 -4.69 12.36 0.39
C VAL A 82 -4.35 13.69 1.07
N GLU A 83 -3.09 14.13 1.02
CA GLU A 83 -2.66 15.43 1.55
C GLU A 83 -3.41 16.58 0.90
N LYS A 84 -3.61 16.53 -0.42
CA LYS A 84 -4.38 17.54 -1.14
C LYS A 84 -5.85 17.52 -0.71
N TYR A 85 -6.47 16.34 -0.59
CA TYR A 85 -7.84 16.23 -0.15
C TYR A 85 -8.04 16.78 1.27
N ILE A 86 -7.13 16.44 2.19
CA ILE A 86 -7.13 16.99 3.56
C ILE A 86 -6.98 18.51 3.50
N SER A 87 -6.03 19.05 2.75
CA SER A 87 -5.82 20.50 2.64
C SER A 87 -7.03 21.24 2.05
N ASP A 88 -7.69 20.64 1.04
CA ASP A 88 -8.86 21.23 0.40
C ASP A 88 -10.13 21.14 1.28
N ASN A 89 -10.14 20.31 2.33
CA ASN A 89 -11.32 20.04 3.17
C ASN A 89 -11.04 20.16 4.69
N ALA A 90 -9.93 20.80 5.08
CA ALA A 90 -9.58 21.12 6.46
C ALA A 90 -10.20 22.44 6.93
#